data_AF-A0A661X8Q4-F1
#
_entry.id   AF-A0A661X8Q4-F1
#
_cell.length_a   1.000
_cell.length_b   1.000
_cell.length_c   1.000
_cell.angle_alpha   90.00
_cell.angle_beta   90.00
_cell.angle_gamma   90.00
#
_symmetry.space_group_name_H-M   'P 1'
#
loop_
_entity.id
_entity.type
_entity.pdbx_description
1 polymer ?
#
loop_
_entity_poly.entity_id
_entity_poly.type
_entity_poly.pdbx_seq_one_letter_code
_entity_poly.pdbx_strand_id
1 'polypeptide(L)'
;MNKRFIEAERWFRQAKESLKAAKDLKEKGHFNWVCFIAQQSAEFAIKAVYELRGEPVEWIHSLTVLIKGDKKRGISGIKELLDCIESAKLLDKVYIPTRYVNSVPYGAPFEFYDKGDAEECLLAAEKILKSVKRLLST
;
A
#
# COMPACT_ATOMS: atom_id res chain seq x y z
N MET A 1 27.22 1.37 4.42
CA MET A 1 25.79 1.75 4.39
C MET A 1 25.06 0.94 5.46
N ASN A 2 24.19 1.54 6.27
CA ASN A 2 23.51 0.87 7.39
C ASN A 2 22.65 -0.31 6.89
N LYS A 3 22.73 -1.49 7.53
CA LYS A 3 21.94 -2.69 7.17
C LYS A 3 20.44 -2.39 7.05
N ARG A 4 19.91 -1.55 7.94
CA ARG A 4 18.49 -1.13 7.93
C ARG A 4 18.13 -0.28 6.71
N PHE A 5 19.04 0.59 6.28
CA PHE A 5 18.85 1.40 5.09
C PHE A 5 18.81 0.55 3.83
N ILE A 6 19.70 -0.44 3.73
CA ILE A 6 19.71 -1.40 2.60
C ILE A 6 18.38 -2.17 2.55
N GLU A 7 17.87 -2.63 3.68
CA GLU A 7 16.60 -3.34 3.72
C GLU A 7 15.42 -2.43 3.37
N ALA A 8 15.36 -1.23 3.95
CA ALA A 8 14.37 -0.22 3.59
C ALA A 8 14.37 0.08 2.07
N GLU A 9 15.56 0.18 1.45
CA GLU A 9 15.68 0.37 0.01
C GLU A 9 15.14 -0.84 -0.79
N ARG A 10 15.38 -2.08 -0.33
CA ARG A 10 14.83 -3.29 -0.97
C ARG A 10 13.31 -3.28 -0.94
N TRP A 11 12.71 -2.97 0.20
CA TRP A 11 11.25 -2.84 0.34
C TRP A 11 10.69 -1.71 -0.54
N PHE A 12 11.33 -0.55 -0.54
CA PHE A 12 10.89 0.58 -1.38
C PHE A 12 11.07 0.32 -2.88
N ARG A 13 12.07 -0.48 -3.29
CA ARG A 13 12.19 -0.97 -4.67
C ARG A 13 11.03 -1.87 -5.06
N GLN A 14 10.63 -2.79 -4.18
CA GLN A 14 9.46 -3.64 -4.40
C GLN A 14 8.18 -2.79 -4.53
N ALA A 15 8.00 -1.77 -3.70
CA ALA A 15 6.88 -0.85 -3.79
C ALA A 15 6.77 -0.19 -5.18
N LYS A 16 7.90 0.30 -5.72
CA LYS A 16 7.96 0.93 -7.05
C LYS A 16 7.64 -0.06 -8.17
N GLU A 17 8.17 -1.28 -8.10
CA GLU A 17 7.89 -2.32 -9.10
C GLU A 17 6.41 -2.73 -9.07
N SER A 18 5.83 -2.88 -7.87
CA SER A 18 4.39 -3.15 -7.72
C SER A 18 3.54 -2.03 -8.33
N LEU A 19 3.89 -0.75 -8.11
CA LEU A 19 3.15 0.35 -8.73
C LEU A 19 3.23 0.30 -10.26
N LYS A 20 4.40 -0.01 -10.81
CA LYS A 20 4.59 -0.17 -12.25
C LYS A 20 3.72 -1.31 -12.79
N ALA A 21 3.75 -2.48 -12.15
CA ALA A 21 2.93 -3.62 -12.53
C ALA A 21 1.42 -3.30 -12.49
N ALA A 22 0.96 -2.55 -11.48
CA ALA A 22 -0.42 -2.08 -11.40
C ALA A 22 -0.81 -1.17 -12.58
N LYS A 23 0.10 -0.30 -13.03
CA LYS A 23 -0.13 0.53 -14.23
C LYS A 23 -0.21 -0.32 -15.50
N ASP A 24 0.67 -1.30 -15.67
CA ASP A 24 0.65 -2.19 -16.82
C ASP A 24 -0.66 -3.00 -16.90
N LEU A 25 -1.17 -3.45 -15.75
CA LEU A 25 -2.44 -4.17 -15.64
C LEU A 25 -3.67 -3.30 -15.94
N LYS A 26 -3.61 -2.01 -15.59
CA LYS A 26 -4.67 -1.04 -15.91
C LYS A 26 -4.88 -0.96 -17.42
N GLU A 27 -3.80 -0.91 -18.20
CA GLU A 27 -3.87 -0.89 -19.67
C GLU A 27 -4.46 -2.18 -20.27
N LYS A 28 -4.51 -3.27 -19.49
CA LYS A 28 -5.11 -4.55 -19.87
C LYS A 28 -6.52 -4.76 -19.31
N GLY A 29 -7.07 -3.80 -18.56
CA GLY A 29 -8.41 -3.88 -18.00
C GLY A 29 -8.55 -4.79 -16.77
N HIS A 30 -7.44 -5.15 -16.10
CA HIS A 30 -7.47 -6.01 -14.91
C HIS A 30 -7.70 -5.21 -13.62
N PHE A 31 -8.81 -4.46 -13.55
CA PHE A 31 -8.99 -3.39 -12.56
C PHE A 31 -8.97 -3.84 -11.09
N ASN A 32 -9.57 -4.98 -10.75
CA ASN A 32 -9.49 -5.52 -9.39
C ASN A 32 -8.03 -5.81 -8.97
N TRP A 33 -7.22 -6.31 -9.90
CA TRP A 33 -5.80 -6.56 -9.67
C TRP A 33 -5.00 -5.26 -9.57
N VAL A 34 -5.36 -4.22 -10.33
CA VAL A 34 -4.78 -2.88 -10.16
C VAL A 34 -4.99 -2.37 -8.74
N CYS A 35 -6.23 -2.44 -8.22
CA CYS A 35 -6.57 -2.00 -6.87
C CYS A 35 -5.80 -2.80 -5.80
N PHE A 36 -5.73 -4.13 -5.94
CA PHE A 36 -4.97 -4.98 -5.03
C PHE A 36 -3.48 -4.63 -5.01
N ILE A 37 -2.86 -4.53 -6.19
CA ILE A 37 -1.42 -4.28 -6.31
C ILE A 37 -1.08 -2.84 -5.92
N ALA A 38 -1.98 -1.87 -6.12
CA ALA A 38 -1.84 -0.52 -5.61
C ALA A 38 -1.80 -0.50 -4.06
N GLN A 39 -2.68 -1.26 -3.40
CA GLN A 39 -2.63 -1.42 -1.94
C GLN A 39 -1.30 -2.06 -1.50
N GLN A 40 -0.87 -3.14 -2.15
CA GLN A 40 0.42 -3.80 -1.84
C GLN A 40 1.62 -2.88 -2.06
N SER A 41 1.61 -2.08 -3.14
CA SER A 41 2.65 -1.08 -3.41
C SER A 41 2.77 -0.08 -2.26
N ALA A 42 1.65 0.45 -1.79
CA ALA A 42 1.63 1.36 -0.65
C ALA A 42 2.07 0.66 0.66
N GLU A 43 1.68 -0.60 0.86
CA GLU A 43 2.11 -1.41 2.01
C GLU A 43 3.62 -1.58 2.06
N PHE A 44 4.23 -1.99 0.94
CA PHE A 44 5.69 -2.13 0.84
C PHE A 44 6.40 -0.81 1.08
N ALA A 45 5.86 0.30 0.57
CA ALA A 45 6.43 1.63 0.80
C ALA A 45 6.40 2.00 2.28
N ILE A 46 5.27 1.81 2.96
CA ILE A 46 5.15 2.14 4.38
C ILE A 46 6.04 1.24 5.23
N LYS A 47 6.09 -0.08 4.93
CA LYS A 47 6.97 -1.03 5.62
C LYS A 47 8.45 -0.71 5.45
N ALA A 48 8.87 -0.09 4.33
CA ALA A 48 10.23 0.41 4.18
C ALA A 48 10.64 1.41 5.28
N VAL A 49 9.71 2.24 5.76
CA VAL A 49 9.96 3.18 6.87
C VAL A 49 10.15 2.43 8.19
N TYR A 50 9.36 1.37 8.41
CA TYR A 50 9.50 0.49 9.57
C TYR A 50 10.82 -0.27 9.59
N GLU A 51 11.26 -0.79 8.43
CA GLU A 51 12.58 -1.42 8.28
C GLU A 51 13.72 -0.46 8.62
N LEU A 52 13.61 0.81 8.18
CA LEU A 52 14.58 1.83 8.52
C LEU A 52 14.64 2.09 10.04
N ARG A 53 13.47 2.10 10.70
CA ARG A 53 13.34 2.24 12.16
C ARG A 53 13.77 0.98 12.93
N GLY A 54 13.80 -0.17 12.26
CA GLY A 54 14.03 -1.48 12.89
C GLY A 54 12.86 -1.92 13.76
N GLU A 55 11.64 -1.59 13.34
CA GLU A 55 10.39 -1.91 14.02
C GLU A 55 9.63 -2.99 13.22
N PRO A 56 9.46 -4.23 13.73
CA PRO A 56 8.83 -5.32 12.98
C PRO A 56 7.30 -5.14 12.90
N VAL A 57 6.76 -5.21 11.68
CA VAL A 57 5.33 -5.01 11.37
C VAL A 57 4.83 -5.90 10.22
N GLU A 58 5.53 -7.01 9.96
CA GLU A 58 5.35 -7.82 8.74
C GLU A 58 3.94 -8.39 8.62
N TRP A 59 3.30 -8.72 9.74
CA TRP A 59 1.95 -9.29 9.82
C TRP A 59 0.82 -8.27 9.67
N ILE A 60 1.13 -6.97 9.54
CA ILE A 60 0.14 -5.90 9.48
C ILE A 60 -0.06 -5.48 8.02
N HIS A 61 -1.29 -5.59 7.53
CA HIS A 61 -1.66 -5.19 6.17
C HIS A 61 -2.50 -3.92 6.11
N SER A 62 -3.02 -3.44 7.25
CA SER A 62 -3.74 -2.17 7.29
C SER A 62 -2.76 -1.00 7.24
N LEU A 63 -2.81 -0.27 6.14
CA LEU A 63 -2.05 0.96 5.92
C LEU A 63 -2.46 2.04 6.93
N THR A 64 -3.75 2.09 7.27
CA THR A 64 -4.27 3.02 8.28
C THR A 64 -3.63 2.76 9.65
N VAL A 65 -3.52 1.50 10.05
CA VAL A 65 -2.87 1.10 11.31
C VAL A 65 -1.37 1.39 11.25
N LEU A 66 -0.69 1.09 10.15
CA LEU A 66 0.73 1.41 9.96
C LEU A 66 1.00 2.93 10.01
N ILE A 67 0.09 3.77 9.53
CA ILE A 67 0.28 5.22 9.56
C ILE A 67 -0.06 5.80 10.96
N LYS A 68 -1.21 5.45 11.52
CA LYS A 68 -1.66 6.01 12.81
C LYS A 68 -0.97 5.38 14.02
N GLY A 69 -0.48 4.16 13.87
CA GLY A 69 -0.10 3.31 14.98
C GLY A 69 -1.29 2.70 15.71
N ASP A 70 -1.00 1.73 16.56
CA ASP A 70 -1.93 1.13 17.50
C ASP A 70 -1.17 0.74 18.76
N LYS A 71 -1.32 1.57 19.80
CA LYS A 71 -0.64 1.40 21.09
C LYS A 71 -0.96 0.05 21.75
N LYS A 72 -2.18 -0.48 21.57
CA LYS A 72 -2.56 -1.77 22.17
C LYS A 72 -1.78 -2.93 21.58
N ARG A 73 -1.36 -2.79 20.32
CA ARG A 73 -0.59 -3.78 19.56
C ARG A 73 0.91 -3.43 19.49
N GLY A 74 1.36 -2.40 20.20
CA GLY A 74 2.77 -1.99 20.22
C GLY A 74 3.27 -1.34 18.93
N ILE A 75 2.37 -0.83 18.08
CA ILE A 75 2.73 -0.26 16.78
C ILE A 75 2.86 1.26 16.91
N SER A 76 4.08 1.76 16.73
CA SER A 76 4.35 3.19 16.61
C SER A 76 3.90 3.69 15.24
N GLY A 77 3.13 4.78 15.20
CA GLY A 77 2.71 5.39 13.93
C GLY A 77 3.83 6.17 13.23
N ILE A 78 3.57 6.53 11.97
CA ILE A 78 4.44 7.38 11.15
C ILE A 78 3.73 8.73 10.97
N LYS A 79 4.00 9.67 11.89
CA LYS A 79 3.31 10.98 11.91
C LYS A 79 3.46 11.75 10.60
N GLU A 80 4.59 11.57 9.94
CA GLU A 80 4.95 12.20 8.67
C GLU A 80 4.10 11.73 7.49
N LEU A 81 3.32 10.65 7.66
CA LEU A 81 2.39 10.11 6.66
C LEU A 81 0.92 10.37 6.98
N LEU A 82 0.61 11.17 8.02
CA LEU A 82 -0.78 11.45 8.40
C LEU A 82 -1.59 12.15 7.29
N ASP A 83 -0.94 12.90 6.41
CA ASP A 83 -1.54 13.52 5.22
C ASP A 83 -2.05 12.48 4.19
N CYS A 84 -1.56 11.24 4.28
CA CYS A 84 -1.93 10.12 3.41
C CYS A 84 -3.06 9.26 4.00
N ILE A 85 -3.66 9.64 5.14
CA ILE A 85 -4.58 8.77 5.85
C ILE A 85 -5.85 8.40 5.07
N GLU A 86 -6.39 9.33 4.28
CA GLU A 86 -7.57 9.03 3.46
C GLU A 86 -7.21 8.08 2.30
N SER A 87 -6.01 8.22 1.72
CA SER A 87 -5.48 7.29 0.73
C SER A 87 -5.27 5.88 1.33
N ALA A 88 -4.79 5.81 2.57
CA ALA A 88 -4.61 4.56 3.29
C ALA A 88 -5.95 3.85 3.57
N LYS A 89 -6.97 4.59 4.02
CA LYS A 89 -8.32 4.05 4.23
C LYS A 89 -8.95 3.55 2.93
N LEU A 90 -8.77 4.29 1.83
CA LEU A 90 -9.24 3.86 0.51
C LEU A 90 -8.62 2.52 0.13
N LEU A 91 -7.30 2.41 0.22
CA LEU A 91 -6.57 1.19 -0.13
C LEU A 91 -6.87 0.01 0.82
N ASP A 92 -7.06 0.26 2.11
CA ASP A 92 -7.46 -0.78 3.07
C ASP A 92 -8.80 -1.44 2.69
N LYS A 93 -9.75 -0.68 2.12
CA LYS A 93 -11.05 -1.19 1.68
C LYS A 93 -10.94 -2.19 0.53
N VAL A 94 -9.89 -2.12 -0.29
CA VAL A 94 -9.74 -2.98 -1.48
C VAL A 94 -8.83 -4.19 -1.24
N TYR A 95 -8.13 -4.28 -0.10
CA TYR A 95 -7.16 -5.35 0.18
C TYR A 95 -7.73 -6.79 0.09
N ILE A 96 -8.90 -7.01 0.69
CA ILE A 96 -9.60 -8.31 0.69
C ILE A 96 -10.58 -8.39 -0.50
N PRO A 97 -11.47 -7.39 -0.72
CA PRO A 97 -12.56 -7.54 -1.69
C PRO A 97 -12.15 -7.74 -3.14
N THR A 98 -10.95 -7.29 -3.52
CA THR A 98 -10.39 -7.48 -4.86
C THR A 98 -10.03 -8.91 -5.22
N ARG A 99 -9.99 -9.83 -4.24
CA ARG A 99 -9.48 -11.20 -4.41
C ARG A 99 -10.46 -12.29 -4.01
N TYR A 100 -11.27 -12.07 -2.98
CA TYR A 100 -12.09 -13.12 -2.42
C TYR A 100 -13.54 -13.03 -2.90
N VAL A 101 -14.03 -14.08 -3.56
CA VAL A 101 -15.42 -14.17 -4.05
C VAL A 101 -16.47 -13.98 -2.96
N ASN A 102 -16.20 -14.40 -1.72
CA ASN A 102 -17.13 -14.25 -0.60
C ASN A 102 -17.16 -12.82 0.00
N SER A 103 -16.38 -11.89 -0.56
CA SER A 103 -16.35 -10.49 -0.12
C SER A 103 -17.02 -9.52 -1.09
N VAL A 104 -17.67 -10.06 -2.13
CA VAL A 104 -18.57 -9.33 -3.03
C VAL A 104 -19.99 -9.92 -2.92
N PRO A 105 -21.06 -9.13 -3.12
CA PRO A 105 -22.44 -9.57 -2.88
C PRO A 105 -22.94 -10.65 -3.86
N TYR A 106 -22.36 -10.72 -5.06
CA TYR A 106 -22.68 -11.70 -6.10
C TYR A 106 -21.49 -11.79 -7.08
N GLY A 107 -21.40 -12.79 -7.96
CA GLY A 107 -20.34 -12.87 -8.99
C GLY A 107 -18.91 -13.01 -8.46
N ALA A 108 -17.93 -12.48 -9.20
CA ALA A 108 -16.52 -12.51 -8.87
C ALA A 108 -15.90 -11.10 -8.80
N PRO A 109 -14.84 -10.88 -7.97
CA PRO A 109 -14.26 -9.55 -7.78
C PRO A 109 -13.89 -8.79 -9.05
N PHE A 110 -13.41 -9.47 -10.10
CA PHE A 110 -13.01 -8.80 -11.35
C PHE A 110 -14.18 -8.11 -12.07
N GLU A 111 -15.42 -8.43 -11.72
CA GLU A 111 -16.64 -7.83 -12.29
C GLU A 111 -17.08 -6.56 -11.54
N PHE A 112 -16.53 -6.27 -10.35
CA PHE A 112 -16.97 -5.17 -9.47
C PHE A 112 -16.13 -3.91 -9.57
N TYR A 113 -14.93 -4.01 -10.13
CA TYR A 113 -13.98 -2.90 -10.20
C TYR A 113 -13.89 -2.40 -11.62
N ASP A 114 -13.92 -1.08 -11.76
CA ASP A 114 -13.80 -0.41 -13.05
C ASP A 114 -12.51 0.41 -13.17
N LYS A 115 -12.38 1.10 -14.30
CA LYS A 115 -11.23 1.95 -14.59
C LYS A 115 -11.10 3.11 -13.59
N GLY A 116 -12.20 3.67 -13.11
CA GLY A 116 -12.23 4.77 -12.14
C GLY A 116 -11.70 4.30 -10.78
N ASP A 117 -12.15 3.14 -10.30
CA ASP A 117 -11.63 2.54 -9.07
C ASP A 117 -10.11 2.32 -9.14
N ALA A 118 -9.65 1.76 -10.26
CA ALA A 118 -8.25 1.49 -10.52
C ALA A 118 -7.42 2.79 -10.52
N GLU A 119 -7.94 3.86 -11.14
CA GLU A 119 -7.30 5.18 -11.16
C GLU A 119 -7.19 5.80 -9.77
N GLU A 120 -8.26 5.73 -8.97
CA GLU A 120 -8.27 6.24 -7.60
C GLU A 120 -7.28 5.49 -6.71
N CYS A 121 -7.23 4.15 -6.82
CA CYS A 121 -6.27 3.33 -6.09
C CYS A 121 -4.81 3.65 -6.48
N LEU A 122 -4.53 3.83 -7.78
CA LEU A 122 -3.19 4.21 -8.24
C LEU A 122 -2.76 5.58 -7.71
N LEU A 123 -3.64 6.58 -7.76
CA LEU A 123 -3.37 7.92 -7.22
C LEU A 123 -3.10 7.89 -5.71
N ALA A 124 -3.88 7.10 -4.97
CA ALA A 124 -3.68 6.88 -3.54
C ALA A 124 -2.31 6.24 -3.23
N ALA A 125 -1.93 5.21 -3.98
CA ALA A 125 -0.64 4.54 -3.83
C ALA A 125 0.52 5.48 -4.18
N GLU A 126 0.43 6.22 -5.30
CA GLU A 126 1.44 7.20 -5.72
C GLU A 126 1.68 8.28 -4.66
N LYS A 127 0.61 8.80 -4.05
CA LYS A 127 0.72 9.79 -2.96
C LYS A 127 1.54 9.23 -1.79
N ILE A 128 1.25 8.01 -1.36
CA ILE A 128 1.97 7.33 -0.27
C ILE A 128 3.44 7.11 -0.65
N LEU A 129 3.73 6.57 -1.85
CA LEU A 129 5.09 6.35 -2.31
C LEU A 129 5.89 7.65 -2.37
N LYS A 130 5.27 8.75 -2.84
CA LYS A 130 5.91 10.07 -2.88
C LYS A 130 6.25 10.57 -1.49
N SER A 131 5.38 10.36 -0.50
CA SER A 131 5.63 10.76 0.90
C SER A 131 6.72 9.91 1.55
N VAL A 132 6.66 8.58 1.38
CA VAL A 132 7.72 7.66 1.86
C VAL A 132 9.08 8.00 1.24
N LYS A 133 9.13 8.28 -0.06
CA LYS A 133 10.39 8.63 -0.75
C LYS A 133 11.09 9.81 -0.09
N ARG A 134 10.34 10.83 0.33
CA ARG A 134 10.90 12.01 1.02
C ARG A 134 11.52 11.61 2.36
N LEU A 135 10.88 10.70 3.10
CA LEU A 135 11.37 10.21 4.39
C LEU A 135 12.64 9.37 4.26
N LEU A 136 12.73 8.52 3.23
CA LEU A 136 13.92 7.68 3.00
C LEU A 136 15.11 8.44 2.40
N SER A 137 14.88 9.64 1.87
CA SER A 137 15.94 10.50 1.29
C SER A 137 16.51 11.49 2.30
N THR A 138 16.02 11.46 3.55
CA THR A 138 16.50 12.29 4.67
C THR A 138 17.49 11.50 5.51
#